data_AF-A0A6A7ZQJ1-F1
#
_entry.id   AF-A0A6A7ZQJ1-F1
#
_cell.length_a   1.000
_cell.length_b   1.000
_cell.length_c   1.000
_cell.angle_alpha   90.00
_cell.angle_beta   90.00
_cell.angle_gamma   90.00
#
_symmetry.space_group_name_H-M   'P 1'
#
loop_
_entity.id
_entity.type
_entity.pdbx_description
1 polymer ?
#
loop_
_entity_poly.entity_id
_entity_poly.type
_entity_poly.pdbx_seq_one_letter_code
_entity_poly.pdbx_strand_id
1 'polypeptide(L)'
;MDLPELIEELSHLTAPSRRVDAKLALVAGWQRKATRTKGDVNVIWLFPGEEVNRLPEFTNSLDAALELVGILAPGHLGGFSWGGGGKAQLNDGEIAEGVNPAVALCLAALKARRRNA
;
A
#
# COMPACT_ATOMS: atom_id res chain seq x y z
N MET A 1 -12.30 8.13 -0.64
CA MET A 1 -11.70 7.31 0.42
C MET A 1 -10.75 8.19 1.15
N ASP A 2 -10.90 8.28 2.47
CA ASP A 2 -10.05 9.14 3.28
C ASP A 2 -8.79 8.39 3.72
N LEU A 3 -7.67 9.11 3.83
CA LEU A 3 -6.37 8.53 4.19
C LEU A 3 -6.34 7.97 5.62
N PRO A 4 -6.93 8.62 6.65
CA PRO A 4 -7.08 8.07 7.99
C PRO A 4 -7.87 6.77 8.03
N GLU A 5 -8.98 6.65 7.29
CA GLU A 5 -9.78 5.41 7.21
C GLU A 5 -8.94 4.24 6.70
N LEU A 6 -8.11 4.47 5.68
CA LEU A 6 -7.23 3.44 5.13
C LEU A 6 -6.13 3.05 6.13
N ILE A 7 -5.58 4.01 6.87
CA ILE A 7 -4.59 3.74 7.93
C ILE A 7 -5.21 2.87 9.04
N GLU A 8 -6.41 3.23 9.50
CA GLU A 8 -7.14 2.47 10.52
C GLU A 8 -7.41 1.04 10.03
N GLU A 9 -7.91 0.90 8.80
CA GLU A 9 -8.16 -0.40 8.20
C GLU A 9 -6.90 -1.27 8.08
N LEU A 10 -5.76 -0.71 7.63
CA LEU A 10 -4.50 -1.46 7.58
C LEU A 10 -4.05 -1.92 8.98
N SER A 11 -4.23 -1.07 10.00
CA SER A 11 -3.79 -1.37 11.37
C SER A 11 -4.53 -2.54 12.01
N HIS A 12 -5.73 -2.85 11.50
CA HIS A 12 -6.56 -3.96 11.97
C HIS A 12 -6.48 -5.21 11.08
N LEU A 13 -5.61 -5.23 10.06
CA LEU A 13 -5.44 -6.41 9.24
C LEU A 13 -4.84 -7.57 10.04
N THR A 14 -5.49 -8.73 9.94
CA THR A 14 -5.00 -10.01 10.49
C THR A 14 -4.41 -10.92 9.41
N ALA A 15 -4.48 -10.51 8.14
CA ALA A 15 -3.88 -11.19 6.99
C ALA A 15 -3.71 -10.20 5.83
N PRO A 16 -2.85 -10.49 4.84
CA PRO A 16 -2.77 -9.72 3.59
C PRO A 16 -4.14 -9.60 2.91
N SER A 17 -4.37 -8.50 2.19
CA SER A 17 -5.67 -8.21 1.60
C SER A 17 -5.57 -7.52 0.24
N ARG A 18 -5.98 -8.24 -0.81
CA ARG A 18 -6.08 -7.71 -2.19
C ARG A 18 -7.03 -6.52 -2.31
N ARG A 19 -8.06 -6.48 -1.46
CA ARG A 19 -8.99 -5.35 -1.37
C ARG A 19 -8.28 -4.11 -0.86
N VAL A 20 -7.44 -4.25 0.16
CA VAL A 20 -6.63 -3.16 0.70
C VAL A 20 -5.51 -2.77 -0.27
N ASP A 21 -4.88 -3.72 -0.95
CA ASP A 21 -3.89 -3.42 -2.00
C ASP A 21 -4.48 -2.50 -3.09
N ALA A 22 -5.71 -2.76 -3.52
CA ALA A 22 -6.41 -1.91 -4.48
C ALA A 22 -6.62 -0.49 -3.96
N LYS A 23 -6.89 -0.33 -2.66
CA LYS A 23 -7.02 0.98 -2.01
C LYS A 23 -5.68 1.71 -1.94
N LEU A 24 -4.61 1.01 -1.55
CA LEU A 24 -3.24 1.53 -1.52
C LEU A 24 -2.82 2.02 -2.91
N ALA A 25 -3.12 1.24 -3.95
CA ALA A 25 -2.85 1.59 -5.33
C ALA A 25 -3.52 2.92 -5.73
N LEU A 26 -4.82 3.06 -5.43
CA LEU A 26 -5.57 4.28 -5.74
C LEU A 26 -4.98 5.50 -5.02
N VAL A 27 -4.58 5.36 -3.76
CA VAL A 27 -3.89 6.43 -3.03
C VAL A 27 -2.57 6.78 -3.71
N ALA A 28 -1.82 5.76 -4.14
CA ALA A 28 -0.51 5.91 -4.78
C ALA A 28 -0.59 6.37 -6.26
N GLY A 29 -1.78 6.66 -6.78
CA GLY A 29 -1.97 7.25 -8.12
C GLY A 29 -2.25 6.24 -9.23
N TRP A 30 -2.43 4.96 -8.91
CA TRP A 30 -2.91 3.99 -9.89
C TRP A 30 -4.33 4.33 -10.31
N GLN A 31 -4.63 4.05 -11.57
CA GLN A 31 -5.98 4.16 -12.11
C GLN A 31 -6.57 2.78 -12.34
N ARG A 32 -7.87 2.65 -12.10
CA ARG A 32 -8.64 1.44 -12.36
C ARG A 32 -9.59 1.70 -13.51
N LYS A 33 -9.51 0.91 -14.58
CA LYS A 33 -10.52 0.91 -15.64
C LYS A 33 -11.24 -0.44 -15.63
N ALA A 34 -12.56 -0.38 -15.53
CA ALA A 34 -13.41 -1.55 -15.65
C ALA A 34 -14.11 -1.49 -17.02
N THR A 35 -13.90 -2.50 -17.85
CA THR A 35 -14.63 -2.68 -19.10
C THR A 35 -15.59 -3.84 -18.96
N ARG A 36 -16.82 -3.67 -19.47
CA ARG A 36 -17.85 -4.71 -19.43
C ARG A 36 -18.03 -5.27 -20.83
N THR A 37 -17.75 -6.54 -21.01
CA THR A 37 -17.88 -7.22 -22.31
C THR A 37 -18.70 -8.48 -22.13
N LYS A 38 -19.85 -8.59 -22.81
CA LYS A 38 -20.74 -9.77 -22.78
C LYS A 38 -21.13 -10.27 -21.37
N GLY A 39 -21.20 -9.37 -20.39
CA GLY A 39 -21.57 -9.70 -19.01
C GLY A 39 -20.38 -9.81 -18.06
N ASP A 40 -19.18 -10.05 -18.58
CA ASP A 40 -17.94 -10.10 -17.80
C ASP A 40 -17.40 -8.69 -17.53
N VAL A 41 -16.90 -8.48 -16.31
CA VAL A 41 -16.21 -7.25 -15.92
C VAL A 41 -14.72 -7.53 -15.92
N ASN A 42 -14.01 -7.00 -16.92
CA ASN A 42 -12.57 -7.01 -16.93
C ASN A 42 -12.04 -5.75 -16.23
N VAL A 43 -11.12 -5.91 -15.28
CA VAL A 43 -10.52 -4.80 -14.55
C VAL A 43 -9.05 -4.73 -14.92
N ILE A 44 -8.67 -3.62 -15.58
CA ILE A 44 -7.28 -3.30 -15.87
C ILE A 44 -6.81 -2.19 -14.92
N TRP A 45 -5.54 -2.27 -14.55
CA TRP A 45 -4.87 -1.27 -13.72
C TRP A 45 -3.87 -0.51 -14.59
N LEU A 46 -3.78 0.80 -14.37
CA LEU A 46 -2.84 1.66 -15.09
C LEU A 46 -1.92 2.39 -14.10
N PHE A 47 -0.63 2.47 -14.44
CA PHE A 47 0.37 3.22 -13.69
C PHE A 47 1.64 3.46 -14.51
N PRO A 48 2.14 4.70 -14.64
CA PRO A 48 1.46 5.99 -14.74
C PRO A 48 0.83 6.17 -16.13
N GLY A 49 -0.34 5.55 -16.35
CA GLY A 49 -1.09 5.59 -17.62
C GLY A 49 -0.87 4.38 -18.53
N GLU A 50 0.17 3.59 -18.29
CA GLU A 50 0.42 2.33 -18.96
C GLU A 50 -0.29 1.17 -18.26
N GLU A 51 -0.78 0.21 -19.03
CA GLU A 51 -1.42 -0.99 -18.50
C GLU A 51 -0.41 -1.87 -17.77
N VAL A 52 -0.69 -2.15 -16.50
CA VAL A 52 0.10 -3.07 -15.70
C VAL A 52 -0.63 -4.40 -15.60
N ASN A 53 0.09 -5.48 -15.92
CA ASN A 53 -0.47 -6.84 -16.01
C ASN A 53 -1.14 -7.29 -14.71
N ARG A 54 -0.63 -6.85 -13.55
CA ARG A 54 -1.16 -7.22 -12.24
C ARG A 54 -0.93 -6.10 -11.24
N LEU A 55 -1.96 -5.83 -10.45
CA LEU A 55 -1.81 -4.97 -9.28
C LEU A 55 -0.84 -5.60 -8.27
N PRO A 56 0.21 -4.88 -7.82
CA PRO A 56 1.14 -5.41 -6.82
C PRO A 56 0.44 -5.84 -5.53
N GLU A 57 1.02 -6.81 -4.82
CA GLU A 57 0.49 -7.34 -3.56
C GLU A 57 1.12 -6.61 -2.36
N PHE A 58 0.84 -5.31 -2.23
CA PHE A 58 1.48 -4.43 -1.25
C PHE A 58 1.44 -4.94 0.19
N THR A 59 0.33 -5.59 0.60
CA THR A 59 0.17 -6.14 1.95
C THR A 59 0.79 -7.52 2.15
N ASN A 60 1.36 -8.12 1.11
CA ASN A 60 1.96 -9.47 1.16
C ASN A 60 3.44 -9.50 0.73
N SER A 61 3.83 -8.68 -0.26
CA SER A 61 5.18 -8.64 -0.83
C SER A 61 5.97 -7.47 -0.26
N LEU A 62 7.16 -7.78 0.28
CA LEU A 62 8.10 -6.77 0.76
C LEU A 62 8.55 -5.84 -0.37
N ASP A 63 8.86 -6.38 -1.55
CA ASP A 63 9.31 -5.60 -2.70
C ASP A 63 8.22 -4.61 -3.14
N ALA A 64 6.97 -5.08 -3.25
CA ALA A 64 5.85 -4.21 -3.57
C ALA A 64 5.63 -3.13 -2.49
N ALA A 65 5.74 -3.49 -1.21
CA ALA A 65 5.61 -2.52 -0.11
C ALA A 65 6.72 -1.46 -0.14
N LEU A 66 7.96 -1.84 -0.47
CA LEU A 66 9.09 -0.92 -0.63
C LEU A 66 8.91 0.01 -1.84
N GLU A 67 8.42 -0.50 -2.96
CA GLU A 67 8.04 0.34 -4.11
C GLU A 67 6.98 1.37 -3.69
N LEU A 68 5.96 0.95 -2.94
CA LEU A 68 4.92 1.82 -2.43
C LEU A 68 5.48 2.91 -1.49
N VAL A 69 6.45 2.58 -0.63
CA VAL A 69 7.18 3.56 0.19
C VAL A 69 7.84 4.61 -0.69
N GLY A 70 8.55 4.17 -1.75
CA GLY A 70 9.20 5.08 -2.69
C GLY A 70 8.25 6.05 -3.39
N ILE A 71 7.00 5.64 -3.61
CA ILE A 71 5.97 6.48 -4.26
C ILE A 71 5.28 7.41 -3.25
N LEU A 72 4.91 6.91 -2.08
CA LEU A 72 4.12 7.66 -1.10
C LEU A 72 4.99 8.59 -0.23
N ALA A 73 6.25 8.22 0.00
CA ALA A 73 7.18 8.91 0.87
C ALA A 73 8.56 9.03 0.19
N PRO A 74 8.65 9.69 -0.98
CA PRO A 74 9.91 9.81 -1.70
C PRO A 74 10.98 10.47 -0.83
N GLY A 75 12.21 9.95 -0.91
CA GLY A 75 13.37 10.45 -0.16
C GLY A 75 13.38 10.13 1.34
N HIS A 76 12.38 9.42 1.87
CA HIS A 76 12.42 8.96 3.26
C HIS A 76 13.37 7.77 3.40
N LEU A 77 14.21 7.80 4.44
CA LEU A 77 15.04 6.67 4.87
C LEU A 77 14.26 5.88 5.91
N GLY A 78 14.57 4.60 6.08
CA GLY A 78 13.88 3.81 7.08
C GLY A 78 14.30 2.35 7.10
N GLY A 79 13.62 1.60 7.95
CA GLY A 79 13.84 0.18 8.12
C GLY A 79 12.58 -0.53 8.54
N PHE A 80 12.61 -1.86 8.41
CA PHE A 80 11.59 -2.74 8.92
C PHE A 80 12.24 -3.93 9.64
N SER A 81 11.47 -4.54 10.53
CA SER A 81 11.85 -5.76 11.22
C SER A 81 10.68 -6.74 11.23
N TRP A 82 10.98 -8.02 11.42
CA TRP A 82 10.00 -9.09 11.49
C TRP A 82 10.21 -9.95 12.74
N GLY A 83 9.10 -10.42 13.32
CA GLY A 83 9.10 -11.25 14.53
C GLY A 83 7.76 -11.15 15.27
N GLY A 84 6.90 -12.17 15.12
CA GLY A 84 5.53 -12.15 15.64
C GLY A 84 4.57 -11.18 14.91
N GLY A 85 5.02 -10.63 13.78
CA GLY A 85 4.39 -9.56 13.03
C GLY A 85 5.45 -8.79 12.25
N GLY A 86 5.15 -7.55 11.88
CA GLY A 86 6.10 -6.62 11.28
C GLY A 86 6.09 -5.26 11.97
N LYS A 87 7.26 -4.62 12.01
CA LYS A 87 7.40 -3.22 12.39
C LYS A 87 8.13 -2.47 11.30
N ALA A 88 7.79 -1.20 11.09
CA ALA A 88 8.50 -0.33 10.16
C ALA A 88 8.52 1.12 10.66
N GLN A 89 9.58 1.84 10.32
CA GLN A 89 9.74 3.25 10.65
C GLN A 89 10.41 3.97 9.48
N LEU A 90 9.89 5.15 9.13
CA LEU A 90 10.46 6.04 8.13
C LEU A 90 10.89 7.35 8.80
N ASN A 91 12.18 7.72 8.65
CA ASN A 91 12.87 8.81 9.35
C ASN A 91 12.52 8.78 10.86
N ASP A 92 12.25 9.95 11.45
CA ASP A 92 11.83 10.10 12.85
C ASP A 92 10.31 9.91 13.03
N GLY A 93 9.64 9.21 12.11
CA GLY A 93 8.21 8.94 12.20
C GLY A 93 7.86 7.93 13.30
N GLU A 94 6.58 7.83 13.66
CA GLU A 94 6.10 6.76 14.54
C GLU A 94 6.40 5.37 13.96
N ILE A 95 6.72 4.42 14.83
CA ILE A 95 6.76 3.01 14.48
C ILE A 95 5.37 2.56 14.07
N ALA A 96 5.27 1.99 12.87
CA ALA A 96 4.10 1.30 12.39
C ALA A 96 4.22 -0.19 12.70
N GLU A 97 3.15 -0.79 13.21
CA GLU A 97 3.07 -2.23 13.47
C GLU A 97 1.97 -2.84 12.60
N GLY A 98 2.22 -4.04 12.08
CA GLY A 98 1.27 -4.77 11.26
C GLY A 98 1.43 -6.27 11.42
N VAL A 99 0.48 -7.03 10.87
CA VAL A 99 0.52 -8.51 10.94
C VAL A 99 1.71 -9.13 10.21
N ASN A 100 2.35 -8.38 9.31
CA ASN A 100 3.59 -8.75 8.64
C ASN A 100 4.39 -7.46 8.31
N PRO A 101 5.68 -7.56 7.91
CA PRO A 101 6.48 -6.37 7.61
C PRO A 101 6.00 -5.58 6.39
N ALA A 102 5.34 -6.22 5.41
CA ALA A 102 4.79 -5.51 4.24
C ALA A 102 3.65 -4.55 4.63
N VAL A 103 2.74 -4.99 5.50
CA VAL A 103 1.66 -4.18 6.08
C VAL A 103 2.24 -3.04 6.92
N ALA A 104 3.27 -3.33 7.73
CA ALA A 104 3.94 -2.31 8.53
C ALA A 104 4.59 -1.22 7.66
N LEU A 105 5.26 -1.61 6.56
CA LEU A 105 5.82 -0.67 5.58
C LEU A 105 4.74 0.19 4.92
N CYS A 106 3.63 -0.42 4.49
CA CYS A 106 2.50 0.31 3.92
C CYS A 106 1.92 1.34 4.90
N LEU A 107 1.76 0.97 6.18
CA LEU A 107 1.32 1.87 7.25
C LEU A 107 2.31 3.02 7.46
N ALA A 108 3.60 2.73 7.54
CA ALA A 108 4.63 3.76 7.70
C ALA A 108 4.62 4.75 6.52
N ALA A 109 4.45 4.26 5.30
CA ALA A 109 4.34 5.07 4.08
C ALA A 109 3.12 6.00 4.10
N LEU A 110 1.93 5.48 4.43
CA LEU A 110 0.71 6.28 4.53
C LEU A 110 0.80 7.34 5.64
N LYS A 111 1.34 6.97 6.81
CA LYS A 111 1.59 7.91 7.92
C LYS A 111 2.56 9.02 7.51
N ALA A 112 3.63 8.69 6.78
CA ALA A 112 4.57 9.68 6.26
C ALA A 112 3.91 10.62 5.26
N ARG A 113 3.14 10.07 4.30
CA ARG A 113 2.38 10.88 3.33
C ARG A 113 1.41 11.83 4.01
N ARG A 114 0.69 11.38 5.05
CA ARG A 114 -0.28 12.23 5.78
C ARG A 114 0.37 13.43 6.45
N ARG A 115 1.64 13.33 6.87
CA ARG A 115 2.38 14.47 7.47
C ARG A 115 2.87 15.49 6.46
N ASN A 116 3.01 15.09 5.20
CA ASN A 116 3.51 15.92 4.10
C ASN A 116 2.40 16.47 3.20
N ALA A 117 1.14 16.07 3.43
CA ALA A 117 -0.05 16.55 2.75
C ALA A 117 -0.65 17.74 3.49
#